data_AF-R7S1C6-F1
#
_entry.id   AF-R7S1C6-F1
#
_cell.length_a   1.000
_cell.length_b   1.000
_cell.length_c   1.000
_cell.angle_alpha   90.00
_cell.angle_beta   90.00
_cell.angle_gamma   90.00
#
_symmetry.space_group_name_H-M   'P 1'
#
loop_
_entity.id
_entity.type
_entity.pdbx_description
1 polymer ?
#
loop_
_entity_poly.entity_id
_entity_poly.type
_entity_poly.pdbx_seq_one_letter_code
_entity_poly.pdbx_strand_id
1 'polypeptide(L)'
;MFIQRAPLRVLALLVISLGARVSAQNLTDDQISLVKARLAQGATHSWELGTRAQALVELDTPTFSVYNASVPPPRTAPSSLNETLAIAQSIVANRSASNHNATGPQPLIQDGAAADPASNIFEVVLANWTGLSDHDYAGAAKDQVDFLFDKVPKTSDGAISHRADQLQLWSDFVYMVPPTLAYYGVITGNQSMVQFAYNQVKLYRNYLIDTHANNLWKHVLMGSFNDTGHWSTGNGWAAAGMLRVAATIQNSPFSSALKNQHKDLLNWAHEIHGGMYRHLDTNTSLFHNYADNPSTFLDASSTAILAASVYRLANMGGPRTHIPQAELSRKALSSTNSSGAFVHFDAQGWLTPVVNPDSYGSEGSKSPEGQAFVLQMHAAWQDWVALGEKGAFTCASL
;
A
#
# COMPACT_ATOMS: atom_id res chain seq x y z
N MET A 1 -3.73 65.07 -50.92
CA MET A 1 -5.01 65.02 -50.20
C MET A 1 -5.05 63.68 -49.46
N PHE A 2 -4.74 63.68 -48.16
CA PHE A 2 -4.62 62.46 -47.35
C PHE A 2 -6.00 61.89 -47.04
N ILE A 3 -6.23 60.61 -47.36
CA ILE A 3 -7.44 59.87 -46.98
C ILE A 3 -7.09 59.01 -45.76
N GLN A 4 -7.62 59.38 -44.59
CA GLN A 4 -7.53 58.63 -43.34
C GLN A 4 -8.41 57.36 -43.41
N ARG A 5 -7.81 56.20 -43.13
CA ARG A 5 -8.53 54.93 -42.91
C ARG A 5 -8.94 54.81 -41.43
N ALA A 6 -10.19 54.44 -41.20
CA ALA A 6 -10.74 54.15 -39.87
C ALA A 6 -10.19 52.84 -39.27
N PRO A 7 -10.07 52.70 -37.93
CA PRO A 7 -9.59 51.48 -37.31
C PRO A 7 -10.72 50.44 -37.18
N LEU A 8 -10.45 49.22 -37.65
CA LEU A 8 -11.25 48.02 -37.43
C LEU A 8 -11.16 47.61 -35.95
N ARG A 9 -12.26 47.64 -35.20
CA ARG A 9 -12.32 47.07 -33.84
C ARG A 9 -12.56 45.56 -33.95
N VAL A 10 -11.54 44.78 -33.61
CA VAL A 10 -11.66 43.33 -33.43
C VAL A 10 -12.36 43.07 -32.10
N LEU A 11 -13.57 42.51 -32.17
CA LEU A 11 -14.33 42.06 -31.01
C LEU A 11 -13.76 40.71 -30.57
N ALA A 12 -12.98 40.69 -29.49
CA ALA A 12 -12.54 39.44 -28.88
C ALA A 12 -13.72 38.79 -28.14
N LEU A 13 -14.26 37.71 -28.71
CA LEU A 13 -15.21 36.84 -28.02
C LEU A 13 -14.48 36.08 -26.92
N LEU A 14 -14.70 36.51 -25.67
CA LEU A 14 -14.32 35.76 -24.49
C LEU A 14 -15.22 34.52 -24.41
N VAL A 15 -14.70 33.36 -24.82
CA VAL A 15 -15.34 32.08 -24.52
C VAL A 15 -15.09 31.80 -23.05
N ILE A 16 -16.07 32.13 -22.20
CA ILE A 16 -16.09 31.69 -20.81
C ILE A 16 -16.44 30.20 -20.85
N SER A 17 -15.43 29.34 -20.72
CA SER A 17 -15.65 27.94 -20.37
C SER A 17 -16.29 27.92 -18.98
N LEU A 18 -17.57 27.56 -18.91
CA LEU A 18 -18.20 27.13 -17.67
C LEU A 18 -17.59 25.77 -17.30
N GLY A 19 -16.39 25.79 -16.72
CA GLY A 19 -15.85 24.64 -16.02
C GLY A 19 -16.81 24.29 -14.89
N ALA A 20 -17.30 23.05 -14.87
CA ALA A 20 -18.01 22.52 -13.73
C ALA A 20 -17.16 22.76 -12.49
N ARG A 21 -17.71 23.46 -11.49
CA ARG A 21 -17.03 23.66 -10.21
C ARG A 21 -16.96 22.31 -9.51
N VAL A 22 -15.83 21.63 -9.66
CA VAL A 22 -15.49 20.45 -8.86
C VAL A 22 -15.17 20.95 -7.46
N SER A 23 -16.04 20.65 -6.49
CA SER A 23 -15.78 20.94 -5.09
C SER A 23 -14.95 19.80 -4.50
N ALA A 24 -13.74 20.10 -4.03
CA ALA A 24 -12.94 19.15 -3.28
C ALA A 24 -13.58 18.91 -1.90
N GLN A 25 -13.88 17.66 -1.57
CA GLN A 25 -14.39 17.26 -0.26
C GLN A 25 -13.54 16.13 0.33
N ASN A 26 -13.49 16.03 1.65
CA ASN A 26 -13.02 14.80 2.29
C ASN A 26 -14.14 13.76 2.21
N LEU A 27 -13.77 12.47 2.17
CA LEU A 27 -14.76 11.40 2.30
C LEU A 27 -15.42 11.50 3.68
N THR A 28 -16.75 11.40 3.71
CA THR A 28 -17.54 11.34 4.96
C THR A 28 -17.43 9.96 5.60
N ASP A 29 -17.80 9.85 6.88
CA ASP A 29 -17.79 8.57 7.60
C ASP A 29 -18.67 7.50 6.91
N ASP A 30 -19.80 7.90 6.33
CA ASP A 30 -20.68 7.01 5.55
C ASP A 30 -19.99 6.51 4.27
N GLN A 31 -19.22 7.38 3.61
CA GLN A 31 -18.48 7.02 2.40
C GLN A 31 -17.31 6.10 2.72
N ILE A 32 -16.57 6.36 3.80
CA ILE A 32 -15.53 5.47 4.31
C ILE A 32 -16.13 4.10 4.68
N SER A 33 -17.30 4.10 5.34
CA SER A 33 -18.03 2.87 5.68
C SER A 33 -18.44 2.09 4.43
N LEU A 34 -18.87 2.77 3.36
CA LEU A 34 -19.19 2.13 2.09
C LEU A 34 -17.94 1.54 1.41
N VAL A 35 -16.82 2.27 1.40
CA VAL A 35 -15.55 1.77 0.86
C VAL A 35 -15.12 0.51 1.61
N LYS A 36 -15.16 0.53 2.94
CA LYS A 36 -14.89 -0.62 3.81
C LYS A 36 -15.83 -1.79 3.56
N ALA A 37 -17.12 -1.54 3.35
CA ALA A 37 -18.09 -2.58 3.02
C ALA A 37 -17.79 -3.25 1.66
N ARG A 38 -17.36 -2.49 0.65
CA ARG A 38 -16.95 -3.05 -0.65
C ARG A 38 -15.64 -3.84 -0.57
N LEU A 39 -14.68 -3.35 0.20
CA LEU A 39 -13.47 -4.12 0.53
C LEU A 39 -13.84 -5.47 1.15
N ALA A 40 -14.72 -5.47 2.15
CA ALA A 40 -15.17 -6.69 2.81
C ALA A 40 -15.93 -7.65 1.88
N GLN A 41 -16.69 -7.11 0.92
CA GLN A 41 -17.43 -7.89 -0.07
C GLN A 41 -16.52 -8.53 -1.12
N GLY A 42 -15.48 -7.83 -1.57
CA GLY A 42 -14.67 -8.26 -2.70
C GLY A 42 -13.39 -9.01 -2.34
N ALA A 43 -12.81 -8.76 -1.16
CA ALA A 43 -11.55 -9.39 -0.77
C ALA A 43 -11.73 -10.91 -0.60
N THR A 44 -11.16 -11.67 -1.51
CA THR A 44 -11.25 -13.13 -1.56
C THR A 44 -9.91 -13.80 -1.82
N HIS A 45 -8.99 -13.10 -2.48
CA HIS A 45 -7.65 -13.59 -2.72
C HIS A 45 -6.74 -13.40 -1.51
N SER A 46 -5.64 -14.17 -1.46
CA SER A 46 -4.77 -14.22 -0.28
C SER A 46 -4.13 -12.86 0.05
N TRP A 47 -3.64 -12.11 -0.94
CA TRP A 47 -3.08 -10.76 -0.70
C TRP A 47 -4.15 -9.72 -0.34
N GLU A 48 -5.37 -9.87 -0.86
CA GLU A 48 -6.48 -8.95 -0.58
C GLU A 48 -6.91 -9.05 0.89
N LEU A 49 -6.92 -10.27 1.44
CA LEU A 49 -7.22 -10.51 2.86
C LEU A 49 -6.18 -9.86 3.77
N GLY A 50 -4.89 -10.04 3.49
CA GLY A 50 -3.81 -9.44 4.27
C GLY A 50 -3.80 -7.91 4.15
N THR A 51 -4.05 -7.38 2.95
CA THR A 51 -4.15 -5.92 2.72
C THR A 51 -5.38 -5.34 3.42
N ARG A 52 -6.51 -6.06 3.41
CA ARG A 52 -7.71 -5.71 4.16
C ARG A 52 -7.42 -5.68 5.66
N ALA A 53 -6.79 -6.71 6.21
CA ALA A 53 -6.44 -6.75 7.63
C ALA A 53 -5.57 -5.54 8.03
N GLN A 54 -4.59 -5.18 7.20
CA GLN A 54 -3.76 -4.00 7.39
C GLN A 54 -4.58 -2.70 7.34
N ALA A 55 -5.47 -2.53 6.35
CA ALA A 55 -6.31 -1.34 6.22
C ALA A 55 -7.25 -1.16 7.44
N LEU A 56 -7.85 -2.24 7.93
CA LEU A 56 -8.70 -2.23 9.11
C LEU A 56 -7.94 -1.84 10.38
N VAL A 57 -6.72 -2.35 10.56
CA VAL A 57 -5.91 -1.98 11.72
C VAL A 57 -5.45 -0.52 11.65
N GLU A 58 -5.09 -0.02 10.46
CA GLU A 58 -4.76 1.41 10.31
C GLU A 58 -5.94 2.34 10.57
N LEU A 59 -7.14 1.95 10.12
CA LEU A 59 -8.34 2.79 10.20
C LEU A 59 -9.05 2.68 11.57
N ASP A 60 -9.38 1.47 11.99
CA ASP A 60 -10.28 1.22 13.11
C ASP A 60 -9.55 0.99 14.43
N THR A 61 -8.31 0.50 14.37
CA THR A 61 -7.53 0.14 15.57
C THR A 61 -6.08 0.65 15.48
N PRO A 62 -5.86 1.97 15.35
CA PRO A 62 -4.51 2.53 15.17
C PRO A 62 -3.56 2.18 16.31
N THR A 63 -4.05 1.90 17.53
CA THR A 63 -3.22 1.40 18.65
C THR A 63 -2.57 0.03 18.41
N PHE A 64 -2.99 -0.70 17.37
CA PHE A 64 -2.42 -1.97 16.91
C PHE A 64 -1.70 -1.85 15.56
N SER A 65 -1.76 -0.67 14.93
CA SER A 65 -1.02 -0.37 13.71
C SER A 65 0.45 -0.14 14.02
N VAL A 66 1.33 -0.70 13.19
CA VAL A 66 2.78 -0.49 13.28
C VAL A 66 3.19 0.97 13.10
N TYR A 67 2.31 1.82 12.55
CA TYR A 67 2.59 3.23 12.30
C TYR A 67 2.36 4.13 13.52
N ASN A 68 1.44 3.78 14.42
CA ASN A 68 0.92 4.71 15.42
C ASN A 68 1.25 4.31 16.86
N ALA A 69 1.66 3.06 17.08
CA ALA A 69 1.87 2.51 18.41
C ALA A 69 3.12 1.63 18.48
N SER A 70 3.54 1.33 19.71
CA SER A 70 4.63 0.39 20.00
C SER A 70 4.37 -1.00 19.42
N VAL A 71 5.42 -1.64 18.94
CA VAL A 71 5.42 -3.04 18.50
C VAL A 71 6.35 -3.80 19.46
N PRO A 72 5.86 -4.79 20.24
CA PRO A 72 4.52 -5.37 20.19
C PRO A 72 3.40 -4.46 20.75
N PRO A 73 2.16 -4.58 20.26
CA PRO A 73 1.01 -3.85 20.78
C PRO A 73 0.52 -4.42 22.14
N PRO A 74 -0.45 -3.79 22.82
CA PRO A 74 -1.08 -4.37 24.00
C PRO A 74 -1.61 -5.79 23.77
N ARG A 75 -1.61 -6.61 24.82
CA ARG A 75 -2.11 -7.99 24.78
C ARG A 75 -3.64 -8.07 24.73
N THR A 76 -4.34 -7.08 25.26
CA THR A 76 -5.81 -7.07 25.30
C THR A 76 -6.36 -6.49 24.00
N ALA A 77 -7.06 -7.32 23.22
CA ALA A 77 -7.72 -6.88 21.99
C ALA A 77 -8.96 -6.00 22.31
N PRO A 78 -9.06 -4.79 21.74
CA PRO A 78 -10.30 -4.01 21.75
C PRO A 78 -11.32 -4.58 20.75
N SER A 79 -12.60 -4.24 20.91
CA SER A 79 -13.66 -4.69 20.00
C SER A 79 -13.48 -4.20 18.56
N SER A 80 -12.79 -3.08 18.35
CA SER A 80 -12.45 -2.57 17.02
C SER A 80 -11.51 -3.50 16.24
N LEU A 81 -10.84 -4.45 16.91
CA LEU A 81 -9.96 -5.43 16.29
C LEU A 81 -10.70 -6.70 15.82
N ASN A 82 -11.98 -6.86 16.18
CA ASN A 82 -12.73 -8.09 15.95
C ASN A 82 -12.76 -8.51 14.47
N GLU A 83 -12.92 -7.56 13.54
CA GLU A 83 -12.93 -7.87 12.10
C GLU A 83 -11.58 -8.43 11.62
N THR A 84 -10.47 -7.84 12.08
CA THR A 84 -9.11 -8.33 11.77
C THR A 84 -8.89 -9.73 12.34
N LEU A 85 -9.33 -9.98 13.58
CA LEU A 85 -9.22 -11.30 14.19
C LEU A 85 -10.10 -12.35 13.49
N ALA A 86 -11.26 -11.95 12.98
CA ALA A 86 -12.13 -12.85 12.21
C ALA A 86 -11.50 -13.26 10.86
N ILE A 87 -10.71 -12.39 10.23
CA ILE A 87 -9.92 -12.75 9.03
C ILE A 87 -8.90 -13.84 9.40
N ALA A 88 -8.11 -13.62 10.46
CA ALA A 88 -7.13 -14.60 10.94
C ALA A 88 -7.77 -15.95 11.28
N GLN A 89 -8.90 -15.92 12.00
CA GLN A 89 -9.67 -17.11 12.36
C GLN A 89 -10.11 -17.89 11.12
N SER A 90 -10.72 -17.21 10.15
CA SER A 90 -11.17 -17.84 8.90
C SER A 90 -10.03 -18.48 8.12
N ILE A 91 -8.88 -17.81 8.05
CA ILE A 91 -7.69 -18.33 7.35
C ILE A 91 -7.19 -19.60 8.03
N VAL A 92 -6.95 -19.57 9.35
CA VAL A 92 -6.38 -20.73 10.05
C VAL A 92 -7.37 -21.89 10.12
N ALA A 93 -8.67 -21.62 10.29
CA ALA A 93 -9.71 -22.65 10.26
C ALA A 93 -9.77 -23.41 8.93
N ASN A 94 -9.58 -22.71 7.81
CA ASN A 94 -9.65 -23.30 6.47
C ASN A 94 -8.31 -23.78 5.91
N ARG A 95 -7.19 -23.50 6.60
CA ARG A 95 -5.83 -23.75 6.15
C ARG A 95 -5.59 -25.20 5.70
N SER A 96 -6.01 -26.18 6.49
CA SER A 96 -5.82 -27.60 6.16
C SER A 96 -6.54 -27.98 4.88
N ALA A 97 -7.79 -27.53 4.71
CA ALA A 97 -8.57 -27.80 3.50
C ALA A 97 -7.96 -27.11 2.27
N SER A 98 -7.54 -25.84 2.42
CA SER A 98 -6.88 -25.06 1.38
C SER A 98 -5.60 -25.74 0.87
N ASN A 99 -4.83 -26.36 1.77
CA ASN A 99 -3.55 -26.99 1.44
C ASN A 99 -3.63 -28.52 1.27
N HIS A 100 -4.79 -29.07 0.89
CA HIS A 100 -4.96 -30.52 0.65
C HIS A 100 -4.51 -31.40 1.83
N ASN A 101 -4.72 -30.93 3.06
CA ASN A 101 -4.30 -31.56 4.32
C ASN A 101 -2.78 -31.78 4.44
N ALA A 102 -1.98 -30.90 3.83
CA ALA A 102 -0.53 -30.91 4.03
C ALA A 102 -0.16 -30.67 5.51
N THR A 103 1.02 -31.14 5.90
CA THR A 103 1.59 -30.95 7.24
C THR A 103 2.99 -30.34 7.15
N GLY A 104 3.40 -29.61 8.21
CA GLY A 104 4.66 -28.88 8.23
C GLY A 104 4.66 -27.61 7.39
N PRO A 105 5.83 -27.14 6.91
CA PRO A 105 5.98 -25.89 6.17
C PRO A 105 5.09 -25.83 4.92
N GLN A 106 4.08 -24.97 4.96
CA GLN A 106 3.06 -24.75 3.91
C GLN A 106 2.45 -23.36 4.08
N PRO A 107 1.88 -22.76 3.01
CA PRO A 107 1.31 -21.43 3.10
C PRO A 107 0.01 -21.42 3.95
N LEU A 108 -0.39 -20.24 4.41
CA LEU A 108 -1.65 -20.01 5.12
C LEU A 108 -2.86 -20.28 4.22
N ILE A 109 -2.73 -19.95 2.94
CA ILE A 109 -3.73 -20.12 1.88
C ILE A 109 -2.98 -20.67 0.67
N GLN A 110 -3.50 -21.70 0.02
CA GLN A 110 -2.92 -22.22 -1.21
C GLN A 110 -3.04 -21.18 -2.34
N ASP A 111 -1.91 -20.89 -2.98
CA ASP A 111 -1.80 -19.85 -4.00
C ASP A 111 -0.65 -20.20 -4.96
N GLY A 112 -0.68 -19.66 -6.17
CA GLY A 112 0.44 -19.73 -7.12
C GLY A 112 1.61 -18.80 -6.72
N ALA A 113 1.31 -17.74 -5.99
CA ALA A 113 2.28 -16.90 -5.32
C ALA A 113 2.71 -17.53 -3.98
N ALA A 114 4.00 -17.47 -3.68
CA ALA A 114 4.52 -17.76 -2.35
C ALA A 114 4.35 -16.55 -1.40
N ALA A 115 4.35 -15.35 -1.96
CA ALA A 115 4.35 -14.10 -1.22
C ALA A 115 2.96 -13.71 -0.71
N ASP A 116 1.93 -13.85 -1.54
CA ASP A 116 0.60 -13.32 -1.25
C ASP A 116 -0.04 -13.92 0.00
N PRO A 117 0.02 -15.25 0.24
CA PRO A 117 -0.43 -15.83 1.50
C PRO A 117 0.34 -15.31 2.73
N ALA A 118 1.62 -14.97 2.59
CA ALA A 118 2.44 -14.49 3.69
C ALA A 118 2.08 -13.07 4.16
N SER A 119 1.32 -12.30 3.36
CA SER A 119 0.76 -11.02 3.79
C SER A 119 -0.17 -11.17 5.00
N ASN A 120 -0.73 -12.37 5.20
CA ASN A 120 -1.67 -12.71 6.27
C ASN A 120 -1.00 -13.14 7.59
N ILE A 121 0.35 -13.23 7.62
CA ILE A 121 1.07 -13.55 8.87
C ILE A 121 0.79 -12.49 9.93
N PHE A 122 0.57 -11.22 9.54
CA PHE A 122 0.37 -10.12 10.46
C PHE A 122 -0.82 -10.35 11.41
N GLU A 123 -2.02 -10.57 10.87
CA GLU A 123 -3.22 -10.79 11.67
C GLU A 123 -3.23 -12.16 12.35
N VAL A 124 -2.62 -13.19 11.76
CA VAL A 124 -2.47 -14.50 12.40
C VAL A 124 -1.58 -14.41 13.65
N VAL A 125 -0.46 -13.70 13.56
CA VAL A 125 0.40 -13.43 14.72
C VAL A 125 -0.34 -12.57 15.74
N LEU A 126 -1.16 -11.63 15.28
CA LEU A 126 -1.91 -10.76 16.18
C LEU A 126 -3.02 -11.52 16.94
N ALA A 127 -3.70 -12.44 16.28
CA ALA A 127 -4.66 -13.36 16.91
C ALA A 127 -3.98 -14.17 18.02
N ASN A 128 -2.82 -14.77 17.74
CA ASN A 128 -2.04 -15.46 18.76
C ASN A 128 -1.60 -14.53 19.91
N TRP A 129 -1.09 -13.35 19.57
CA TRP A 129 -0.56 -12.37 20.54
C TRP A 129 -1.63 -11.93 21.53
N THR A 130 -2.86 -11.74 21.05
CA THR A 130 -4.01 -11.27 21.82
C THR A 130 -4.81 -12.38 22.51
N GLY A 131 -4.37 -13.63 22.41
CA GLY A 131 -4.92 -14.77 23.16
C GLY A 131 -6.12 -15.45 22.52
N LEU A 132 -6.37 -15.25 21.22
CA LEU A 132 -7.34 -16.06 20.48
C LEU A 132 -6.82 -17.51 20.43
N SER A 133 -7.63 -18.47 20.89
CA SER A 133 -7.16 -19.82 21.26
C SER A 133 -7.98 -20.96 20.68
N ASP A 134 -8.87 -20.68 19.73
CA ASP A 134 -9.67 -21.68 19.02
C ASP A 134 -8.88 -22.48 17.98
N HIS A 135 -7.72 -21.97 17.54
CA HIS A 135 -6.81 -22.63 16.59
C HIS A 135 -5.34 -22.42 16.96
N ASP A 136 -4.44 -23.20 16.34
CA ASP A 136 -2.98 -23.04 16.48
C ASP A 136 -2.44 -21.93 15.57
N TYR A 137 -2.71 -20.67 15.93
CA TYR A 137 -2.23 -19.50 15.20
C TYR A 137 -0.70 -19.39 15.18
N ALA A 138 -0.04 -19.76 16.29
CA ALA A 138 1.42 -19.73 16.38
C ALA A 138 2.06 -20.72 15.41
N GLY A 139 1.57 -21.96 15.37
CA GLY A 139 2.02 -22.98 14.42
C GLY A 139 1.73 -22.60 12.98
N ALA A 140 0.54 -22.07 12.68
CA ALA A 140 0.18 -21.62 11.33
C ALA A 140 1.11 -20.49 10.82
N ALA A 141 1.40 -19.49 11.64
CA ALA A 141 2.35 -18.44 11.30
C ALA A 141 3.77 -19.00 11.09
N LYS A 142 4.22 -19.88 11.98
CA LYS A 142 5.55 -20.50 11.89
C LYS A 142 5.70 -21.31 10.61
N ASP A 143 4.73 -22.16 10.26
CA ASP A 143 4.79 -22.97 9.06
C ASP A 143 4.83 -22.13 7.77
N GLN A 144 4.10 -21.01 7.72
CA GLN A 144 4.14 -20.10 6.58
C GLN A 144 5.50 -19.40 6.47
N VAL A 145 6.10 -19.02 7.61
CA VAL A 145 7.49 -18.52 7.65
C VAL A 145 8.42 -19.61 7.11
N ASP A 146 8.41 -20.80 7.69
CA ASP A 146 9.27 -21.91 7.28
C ASP A 146 9.07 -22.27 5.79
N PHE A 147 7.85 -22.18 5.25
CA PHE A 147 7.58 -22.40 3.83
C PHE A 147 8.38 -21.44 2.95
N LEU A 148 8.39 -20.14 3.28
CA LEU A 148 9.18 -19.13 2.58
C LEU A 148 10.69 -19.44 2.62
N PHE A 149 11.19 -19.92 3.77
CA PHE A 149 12.61 -20.23 3.95
C PHE A 149 13.03 -21.54 3.27
N ASP A 150 12.22 -22.59 3.39
CA ASP A 150 12.65 -23.95 3.06
C ASP A 150 12.18 -24.43 1.69
N LYS A 151 11.07 -23.89 1.18
CA LYS A 151 10.39 -24.42 -0.01
C LYS A 151 10.43 -23.47 -1.21
N VAL A 152 10.43 -22.16 -0.96
CA VAL A 152 10.32 -21.17 -2.04
C VAL A 152 11.67 -20.94 -2.72
N PRO A 153 11.74 -20.89 -4.07
CA PRO A 153 12.95 -20.57 -4.81
C PRO A 153 13.57 -19.25 -4.38
N LYS A 154 14.90 -19.16 -4.46
CA LYS A 154 15.66 -17.95 -4.08
C LYS A 154 16.67 -17.62 -5.15
N THR A 155 16.98 -16.33 -5.31
CA THR A 155 18.19 -15.91 -6.03
C THR A 155 19.44 -16.41 -5.30
N SER A 156 20.59 -16.41 -5.98
CA SER A 156 21.87 -16.85 -5.39
C SER A 156 22.31 -16.02 -4.19
N ASP A 157 21.87 -14.76 -4.09
CA ASP A 157 22.10 -13.85 -2.96
C ASP A 157 20.96 -13.86 -1.92
N GLY A 158 19.96 -14.73 -2.09
CA GLY A 158 18.97 -15.05 -1.06
C GLY A 158 17.66 -14.26 -1.09
N ALA A 159 17.32 -13.60 -2.20
CA ALA A 159 16.01 -12.99 -2.38
C ALA A 159 14.97 -14.09 -2.59
N ILE A 160 13.97 -14.16 -1.72
CA ILE A 160 12.87 -15.13 -1.83
C ILE A 160 12.02 -14.75 -3.02
N SER A 161 11.65 -15.72 -3.84
CA SER A 161 10.78 -15.51 -4.98
C SER A 161 9.37 -15.11 -4.56
N HIS A 162 8.72 -14.28 -5.37
CA HIS A 162 7.29 -14.03 -5.27
C HIS A 162 6.46 -15.27 -5.63
N ARG A 163 6.96 -16.14 -6.52
CA ARG A 163 6.27 -17.35 -7.00
C ARG A 163 6.74 -18.59 -6.23
N ALA A 164 5.82 -19.53 -6.04
CA ALA A 164 6.15 -20.79 -5.36
C ALA A 164 6.83 -21.82 -6.28
N ASP A 165 6.55 -21.76 -7.59
CA ASP A 165 6.92 -22.79 -8.57
C ASP A 165 8.18 -22.47 -9.40
N GLN A 166 8.65 -21.22 -9.36
CA GLN A 166 9.81 -20.76 -10.10
C GLN A 166 10.46 -19.57 -9.41
N LEU A 167 11.72 -19.28 -9.74
CA LEU A 167 12.33 -18.01 -9.38
C LEU A 167 11.71 -16.90 -10.25
N GLN A 168 11.07 -15.94 -9.61
CA GLN A 168 10.53 -14.73 -10.23
C GLN A 168 10.35 -13.64 -9.15
N LEU A 169 10.78 -12.42 -9.44
CA LEU A 169 10.74 -11.29 -8.51
C LEU A 169 9.69 -10.28 -8.99
N TRP A 170 8.74 -9.94 -8.13
CA TRP A 170 7.65 -8.99 -8.39
C TRP A 170 7.74 -7.85 -7.37
N SER A 171 7.54 -6.60 -7.79
CA SER A 171 7.62 -5.44 -6.87
C SER A 171 6.64 -5.55 -5.68
N ASP A 172 5.50 -6.20 -5.88
CA ASP A 172 4.46 -6.55 -4.91
C ASP A 172 5.01 -7.28 -3.68
N PHE A 173 6.02 -8.14 -3.86
CA PHE A 173 6.63 -8.91 -2.79
C PHE A 173 7.03 -8.05 -1.59
N VAL A 174 7.48 -6.82 -1.85
CA VAL A 174 7.95 -5.88 -0.83
C VAL A 174 6.84 -5.48 0.15
N TYR A 175 5.58 -5.53 -0.26
CA TYR A 175 4.44 -5.34 0.63
C TYR A 175 4.00 -6.63 1.33
N MET A 176 4.10 -7.77 0.64
CA MET A 176 3.53 -9.03 1.11
C MET A 176 4.38 -9.70 2.18
N VAL A 177 5.70 -9.79 1.97
CA VAL A 177 6.57 -10.65 2.83
C VAL A 177 7.38 -9.85 3.86
N PRO A 178 8.19 -8.85 3.48
CA PRO A 178 9.07 -8.19 4.45
C PRO A 178 8.34 -7.57 5.66
N PRO A 179 7.20 -6.86 5.50
CA PRO A 179 6.50 -6.28 6.64
C PRO A 179 6.07 -7.31 7.68
N THR A 180 5.58 -8.47 7.23
CA THR A 180 5.06 -9.48 8.13
C THR A 180 6.17 -10.28 8.80
N LEU A 181 7.30 -10.51 8.11
CA LEU A 181 8.50 -11.07 8.72
C LEU A 181 9.11 -10.13 9.78
N ALA A 182 9.14 -8.81 9.50
CA ALA A 182 9.59 -7.82 10.47
C ALA A 182 8.69 -7.85 11.72
N TYR A 183 7.36 -7.86 11.53
CA TYR A 183 6.41 -7.93 12.63
C TYR A 183 6.55 -9.23 13.43
N TYR A 184 6.59 -10.39 12.76
CA TYR A 184 6.84 -11.69 13.38
C TYR A 184 8.13 -11.70 14.19
N GLY A 185 9.22 -11.13 13.63
CA GLY A 185 10.51 -10.99 14.29
C GLY A 185 10.43 -10.18 15.59
N VAL A 186 9.71 -9.06 15.59
CA VAL A 186 9.52 -8.26 16.82
C VAL A 186 8.67 -9.01 17.85
N ILE A 187 7.53 -9.59 17.44
CA ILE A 187 6.63 -10.32 18.34
C ILE A 187 7.34 -11.51 19.02
N THR A 188 8.25 -12.17 18.30
CA THR A 188 9.02 -13.32 18.78
C THR A 188 10.37 -12.95 19.43
N GLY A 189 10.73 -11.67 19.51
CA GLY A 189 12.01 -11.21 20.06
C GLY A 189 13.23 -11.56 19.21
N ASN A 190 13.06 -11.81 17.91
CA ASN A 190 14.09 -12.21 16.97
C ASN A 190 14.54 -11.03 16.08
N GLN A 191 15.55 -10.28 16.52
CA GLN A 191 16.13 -9.16 15.76
C GLN A 191 16.69 -9.60 14.39
N SER A 192 17.26 -10.80 14.29
CA SER A 192 17.82 -11.31 13.02
C SER A 192 16.73 -11.51 11.97
N MET A 193 15.51 -11.86 12.37
CA MET A 193 14.36 -11.92 11.45
C MET A 193 13.98 -10.52 10.93
N VAL A 194 14.04 -9.49 11.77
CA VAL A 194 13.79 -8.10 11.35
C VAL A 194 14.88 -7.62 10.38
N GLN A 195 16.15 -7.96 10.64
CA GLN A 195 17.24 -7.70 9.71
C GLN A 195 17.06 -8.45 8.39
N PHE A 196 16.57 -9.70 8.45
CA PHE A 196 16.27 -10.49 7.26
C PHE A 196 15.17 -9.83 6.41
N ALA A 197 14.09 -9.36 7.04
CA ALA A 197 13.04 -8.60 6.35
C ALA A 197 13.59 -7.37 5.61
N TYR A 198 14.42 -6.55 6.27
CA TYR A 198 15.10 -5.43 5.60
C TYR A 198 15.98 -5.89 4.42
N ASN A 199 16.71 -6.99 4.59
CA ASN A 199 17.57 -7.52 3.52
C ASN A 199 16.75 -7.93 2.29
N GLN A 200 15.57 -8.52 2.48
CA GLN A 200 14.68 -8.86 1.36
C GLN A 200 14.28 -7.60 0.58
N VAL A 201 13.90 -6.52 1.27
CA VAL A 201 13.60 -5.22 0.62
C VAL A 201 14.80 -4.71 -0.18
N LYS A 202 16.00 -4.73 0.43
CA LYS A 202 17.24 -4.29 -0.21
C LYS A 202 17.53 -5.07 -1.49
N LEU A 203 17.36 -6.40 -1.46
CA LEU A 203 17.58 -7.26 -2.61
C LEU A 203 16.58 -6.94 -3.72
N TYR A 204 15.28 -6.88 -3.41
CA TYR A 204 14.25 -6.52 -4.38
C TYR A 204 14.50 -5.17 -5.03
N ARG A 205 14.91 -4.17 -4.23
CA ARG A 205 15.35 -2.87 -4.75
C ARG A 205 16.48 -3.01 -5.76
N ASN A 206 17.52 -3.77 -5.43
CA ASN A 206 18.69 -3.92 -6.32
C ASN A 206 18.33 -4.59 -7.67
N TYR A 207 17.37 -5.52 -7.67
CA TYR A 207 16.94 -6.19 -8.89
C TYR A 207 15.96 -5.37 -9.73
N LEU A 208 15.02 -4.67 -9.09
CA LEU A 208 13.86 -4.07 -9.78
C LEU A 208 14.03 -2.58 -10.10
N ILE A 209 14.91 -1.85 -9.40
CA ILE A 209 15.14 -0.44 -9.70
C ILE A 209 15.65 -0.24 -11.13
N ASP A 210 15.08 0.74 -11.83
CA ASP A 210 15.55 1.20 -13.13
C ASP A 210 16.20 2.58 -13.00
N THR A 211 17.53 2.60 -12.95
CA THR A 211 18.31 3.84 -12.85
C THR A 211 18.29 4.67 -14.13
N HIS A 212 17.82 4.13 -15.25
CA HIS A 212 17.62 4.85 -16.50
C HIS A 212 16.23 5.51 -16.58
N ALA A 213 15.29 5.10 -15.72
CA ALA A 213 13.93 5.63 -15.63
C ALA A 213 13.68 6.39 -14.32
N ASN A 214 14.63 7.23 -13.90
CA ASN A 214 14.54 8.04 -12.67
C ASN A 214 14.23 7.22 -11.41
N ASN A 215 14.78 6.00 -11.33
CA ASN A 215 14.60 5.07 -10.21
C ASN A 215 13.16 4.56 -10.03
N LEU A 216 12.34 4.60 -11.09
CA LEU A 216 11.13 3.79 -11.15
C LEU A 216 11.49 2.31 -11.01
N TRP A 217 10.58 1.50 -10.48
CA TRP A 217 10.78 0.06 -10.37
C TRP A 217 10.09 -0.67 -11.51
N LYS A 218 10.80 -1.64 -12.09
CA LYS A 218 10.22 -2.66 -12.97
C LYS A 218 9.26 -3.54 -12.17
N HIS A 219 8.26 -4.07 -12.84
CA HIS A 219 7.23 -4.89 -12.21
C HIS A 219 7.71 -6.32 -11.94
N VAL A 220 8.01 -7.11 -12.97
CA VAL A 220 8.31 -8.55 -12.86
C VAL A 220 9.59 -8.92 -13.61
N LEU A 221 10.51 -9.60 -12.95
CA LEU A 221 11.76 -10.11 -13.53
C LEU A 221 12.07 -11.57 -13.17
N MET A 222 13.01 -12.15 -13.92
CA MET A 222 13.73 -13.40 -13.65
C MET A 222 12.93 -14.70 -13.79
N GLY A 223 11.67 -14.66 -14.26
CA GLY A 223 10.84 -15.84 -14.43
C GLY A 223 10.65 -16.28 -15.88
N SER A 224 9.70 -17.21 -16.07
CA SER A 224 9.23 -17.68 -17.39
C SER A 224 8.61 -16.57 -18.25
N PHE A 225 8.15 -15.49 -17.62
CA PHE A 225 7.79 -14.24 -18.25
C PHE A 225 8.34 -13.06 -17.44
N ASN A 226 8.43 -11.89 -18.06
CA ASN A 226 8.80 -10.64 -17.40
C ASN A 226 7.81 -9.54 -17.79
N ASP A 227 7.63 -8.58 -16.89
CA ASP A 227 7.05 -7.28 -17.17
C ASP A 227 8.07 -6.23 -16.74
N THR A 228 8.84 -5.73 -17.69
CA THR A 228 9.87 -4.74 -17.43
C THR A 228 9.33 -3.31 -17.34
N GLY A 229 8.01 -3.12 -17.51
CA GLY A 229 7.39 -1.81 -17.40
C GLY A 229 7.34 -1.30 -15.95
N HIS A 230 7.18 0.02 -15.82
CA HIS A 230 7.09 0.71 -14.53
C HIS A 230 5.63 0.76 -14.05
N TRP A 231 5.09 -0.41 -13.70
CA TRP A 231 3.72 -0.52 -13.23
C TRP A 231 3.52 0.28 -11.94
N SER A 232 2.57 1.21 -11.96
CA SER A 232 2.39 2.22 -10.91
C SER A 232 1.95 1.59 -9.59
N THR A 233 1.06 0.60 -9.63
CA THR A 233 0.57 -0.09 -8.42
C THR A 233 1.71 -0.87 -7.76
N GLY A 234 2.54 -1.57 -8.55
CA GLY A 234 3.75 -2.25 -8.06
C GLY A 234 4.76 -1.31 -7.38
N ASN A 235 4.95 -0.10 -7.92
CA ASN A 235 5.76 0.94 -7.25
C ASN A 235 5.12 1.38 -5.93
N GLY A 236 3.79 1.54 -5.91
CA GLY A 236 3.01 1.83 -4.71
C GLY A 236 3.16 0.76 -3.61
N TRP A 237 3.04 -0.51 -3.98
CA TRP A 237 3.28 -1.65 -3.10
C TRP A 237 4.68 -1.61 -2.49
N ALA A 238 5.71 -1.39 -3.32
CA ALA A 238 7.08 -1.30 -2.85
C ALA A 238 7.29 -0.18 -1.84
N ALA A 239 6.81 1.04 -2.13
CA ALA A 239 6.92 2.18 -1.22
C ALA A 239 6.18 1.94 0.11
N ALA A 240 4.94 1.45 0.06
CA ALA A 240 4.17 1.17 1.26
C ALA A 240 4.79 0.02 2.09
N GLY A 241 5.27 -1.04 1.43
CA GLY A 241 5.92 -2.17 2.09
C GLY A 241 7.20 -1.77 2.82
N MET A 242 8.05 -0.96 2.19
CA MET A 242 9.24 -0.37 2.84
C MET A 242 8.87 0.38 4.13
N LEU A 243 7.83 1.21 4.06
CA LEU A 243 7.38 2.02 5.19
C LEU A 243 6.77 1.17 6.31
N ARG A 244 6.10 0.04 6.00
CA ARG A 244 5.63 -0.89 7.04
C ARG A 244 6.79 -1.56 7.79
N VAL A 245 7.86 -1.96 7.07
CA VAL A 245 9.09 -2.47 7.71
C VAL A 245 9.75 -1.39 8.56
N ALA A 246 9.86 -0.17 8.03
CA ALA A 246 10.45 0.95 8.75
C ALA A 246 9.66 1.29 10.01
N ALA A 247 8.33 1.30 9.94
CA ALA A 247 7.46 1.59 11.08
C ALA A 247 7.57 0.52 12.16
N THR A 248 7.64 -0.75 11.74
CA THR A 248 7.91 -1.87 12.64
C THR A 248 9.25 -1.71 13.35
N ILE A 249 10.33 -1.35 12.63
CA ILE A 249 11.64 -1.09 13.25
C ILE A 249 11.56 0.07 14.23
N GLN A 250 11.01 1.21 13.80
CA GLN A 250 10.95 2.46 14.55
C GLN A 250 10.24 2.28 15.90
N ASN A 251 9.12 1.56 15.90
CA ASN A 251 8.28 1.38 17.08
C ASN A 251 8.61 0.11 17.88
N SER A 252 9.72 -0.57 17.58
CA SER A 252 10.17 -1.78 18.28
C SER A 252 11.32 -1.52 19.26
N PRO A 253 11.60 -2.49 20.17
CA PRO A 253 12.83 -2.49 20.98
C PRO A 253 14.13 -2.51 20.16
N PHE A 254 14.08 -2.82 18.85
CA PHE A 254 15.25 -2.91 17.99
C PHE A 254 15.59 -1.61 17.25
N SER A 255 14.82 -0.53 17.45
CA SER A 255 14.97 0.75 16.73
C SER A 255 16.40 1.30 16.77
N SER A 256 17.04 1.30 17.95
CA SER A 256 18.42 1.79 18.13
C SER A 256 19.44 0.96 17.34
N ALA A 257 19.28 -0.37 17.32
CA ALA A 257 20.18 -1.28 16.63
C ALA A 257 20.01 -1.25 15.11
N LEU A 258 18.79 -0.97 14.64
CA LEU A 258 18.41 -0.98 13.22
C LEU A 258 18.18 0.43 12.64
N LYS A 259 18.75 1.46 13.26
CA LYS A 259 18.57 2.87 12.86
C LYS A 259 18.99 3.16 11.41
N ASN A 260 20.02 2.47 10.91
CA ASN A 260 20.51 2.67 9.55
C ASN A 260 19.56 2.03 8.54
N GLN A 261 19.05 0.84 8.87
CA GLN A 261 18.05 0.10 8.09
C GLN A 261 16.76 0.91 7.99
N HIS A 262 16.30 1.49 9.11
CA HIS A 262 15.18 2.44 9.12
C HIS A 262 15.42 3.61 8.17
N LYS A 263 16.57 4.29 8.27
CA LYS A 263 16.92 5.42 7.41
C LYS A 263 16.95 5.03 5.93
N ASP A 264 17.53 3.89 5.60
CA ASP A 264 17.57 3.36 4.23
C ASP A 264 16.16 3.15 3.66
N LEU A 265 15.27 2.53 4.42
CA LEU A 265 13.88 2.28 4.01
C LEU A 265 13.12 3.60 3.74
N LEU A 266 13.29 4.62 4.59
CA LEU A 266 12.70 5.95 4.34
C LEU A 266 13.25 6.59 3.06
N ASN A 267 14.57 6.47 2.83
CA ASN A 267 15.20 7.02 1.63
C ASN A 267 14.75 6.29 0.36
N TRP A 268 14.60 4.96 0.40
CA TRP A 268 14.14 4.18 -0.75
C TRP A 268 12.66 4.40 -1.05
N ALA A 269 11.80 4.57 -0.04
CA ALA A 269 10.42 4.99 -0.26
C ALA A 269 10.37 6.40 -0.91
N HIS A 270 11.17 7.34 -0.43
CA HIS A 270 11.29 8.67 -1.03
C HIS A 270 11.85 8.65 -2.46
N GLU A 271 12.76 7.71 -2.77
CA GLU A 271 13.28 7.49 -4.13
C GLU A 271 12.15 7.07 -5.08
N ILE A 272 11.30 6.12 -4.68
CA ILE A 272 10.12 5.72 -5.46
C ILE A 272 9.18 6.91 -5.66
N HIS A 273 8.91 7.70 -4.60
CA HIS A 273 8.09 8.92 -4.73
C HIS A 273 8.69 9.90 -5.75
N GLY A 274 10.00 10.11 -5.71
CA GLY A 274 10.71 10.97 -6.65
C GLY A 274 10.60 10.47 -8.10
N GLY A 275 10.65 9.16 -8.33
CA GLY A 275 10.40 8.56 -9.63
C GLY A 275 8.95 8.77 -10.08
N MET A 276 7.99 8.33 -9.26
CA MET A 276 6.57 8.33 -9.57
C MET A 276 5.99 9.74 -9.77
N TYR A 277 6.20 10.67 -8.84
CA TYR A 277 5.55 12.01 -8.89
C TYR A 277 6.03 12.91 -10.02
N ARG A 278 7.07 12.53 -10.78
CA ARG A 278 7.42 13.16 -12.05
C ARG A 278 6.41 12.87 -13.17
N HIS A 279 5.66 11.79 -13.02
CA HIS A 279 4.70 11.27 -13.98
C HIS A 279 3.24 11.44 -13.54
N LEU A 280 2.99 12.24 -12.50
CA LEU A 280 1.62 12.56 -12.10
C LEU A 280 0.94 13.35 -13.23
N ASP A 281 -0.20 12.88 -13.72
CA ASP A 281 -0.95 13.60 -14.75
C ASP A 281 -1.47 14.92 -14.18
N THR A 282 -1.12 16.03 -14.82
CA THR A 282 -1.40 17.37 -14.27
C THR A 282 -2.85 17.81 -14.46
N ASN A 283 -3.61 17.13 -15.32
CA ASN A 283 -5.02 17.44 -15.55
C ASN A 283 -5.94 16.74 -14.56
N THR A 284 -5.58 15.53 -14.15
CA THR A 284 -6.39 14.65 -13.31
C THR A 284 -5.82 14.46 -11.91
N SER A 285 -4.53 14.70 -11.70
CA SER A 285 -3.80 14.35 -10.47
C SER A 285 -3.87 12.86 -10.13
N LEU A 286 -3.97 12.00 -11.14
CA LEU A 286 -3.84 10.56 -11.03
C LEU A 286 -2.56 10.09 -11.75
N PHE A 287 -2.08 8.90 -11.44
CA PHE A 287 -1.05 8.23 -12.24
C PHE A 287 -1.68 7.41 -13.36
N HIS A 288 -0.95 7.25 -14.45
CA HIS A 288 -1.26 6.21 -15.44
C HIS A 288 -0.85 4.83 -14.90
N ASN A 289 -1.50 3.76 -15.38
CA ASN A 289 -1.24 2.39 -14.94
C ASN A 289 0.24 1.99 -15.06
N TYR A 290 0.90 2.43 -16.13
CA TYR A 290 2.36 2.45 -16.22
C TYR A 290 2.82 3.90 -16.19
N ALA A 291 3.66 4.25 -15.20
CA ALA A 291 3.95 5.62 -14.81
C ALA A 291 4.41 6.48 -16.00
N ASP A 292 5.35 5.98 -16.78
CA ASP A 292 5.97 6.67 -17.91
C ASP A 292 5.30 6.37 -19.26
N ASN A 293 4.10 5.78 -19.25
CA ASN A 293 3.32 5.51 -20.46
C ASN A 293 1.90 6.13 -20.40
N PRO A 294 1.71 7.35 -20.93
CA PRO A 294 0.42 8.04 -20.89
C PRO A 294 -0.63 7.42 -21.83
N SER A 295 -0.29 6.43 -22.65
CA SER A 295 -1.28 5.69 -23.45
C SER A 295 -2.08 4.68 -22.63
N THR A 296 -1.67 4.40 -21.39
CA THR A 296 -2.37 3.48 -20.50
C THR A 296 -3.47 4.21 -19.74
N PHE A 297 -4.46 3.48 -19.22
CA PHE A 297 -5.54 4.07 -18.42
C PHE A 297 -4.98 4.74 -17.15
N LEU A 298 -5.69 5.71 -16.60
CA LEU A 298 -5.38 6.25 -15.27
C LEU A 298 -5.67 5.19 -14.22
N ASP A 299 -4.85 5.05 -13.19
CA ASP A 299 -5.04 4.08 -12.13
C ASP A 299 -5.22 4.78 -10.77
N ALA A 300 -6.47 4.78 -10.31
CA ALA A 300 -6.84 5.34 -9.02
C ALA A 300 -6.27 4.51 -7.85
N SER A 301 -6.05 3.20 -8.03
CA SER A 301 -5.48 2.33 -7.00
C SER A 301 -4.04 2.74 -6.67
N SER A 302 -3.15 2.80 -7.67
CA SER A 302 -1.76 3.26 -7.46
C SER A 302 -1.71 4.68 -6.92
N THR A 303 -2.60 5.55 -7.38
CA THR A 303 -2.71 6.93 -6.89
C THR A 303 -3.01 6.96 -5.38
N ALA A 304 -3.94 6.13 -4.91
CA ALA A 304 -4.30 6.06 -3.50
C ALA A 304 -3.14 5.54 -2.62
N ILE A 305 -2.50 4.42 -2.99
CA ILE A 305 -1.41 3.84 -2.19
C ILE A 305 -0.14 4.72 -2.20
N LEU A 306 0.15 5.41 -3.32
CA LEU A 306 1.27 6.35 -3.38
C LEU A 306 1.01 7.56 -2.48
N ALA A 307 -0.19 8.15 -2.53
CA ALA A 307 -0.56 9.23 -1.61
C ALA A 307 -0.49 8.77 -0.15
N ALA A 308 -1.01 7.58 0.18
CA ALA A 308 -0.91 6.99 1.52
C ALA A 308 0.55 6.90 1.99
N SER A 309 1.43 6.37 1.13
CA SER A 309 2.85 6.20 1.45
C SER A 309 3.59 7.54 1.64
N VAL A 310 3.20 8.61 0.95
CA VAL A 310 3.75 9.96 1.19
C VAL A 310 3.39 10.48 2.57
N TYR A 311 2.13 10.34 2.99
CA TYR A 311 1.71 10.74 4.34
C TYR A 311 2.43 9.91 5.42
N ARG A 312 2.52 8.58 5.23
CA ARG A 312 3.26 7.69 6.15
C ARG A 312 4.74 8.09 6.26
N LEU A 313 5.41 8.35 5.14
CA LEU A 313 6.80 8.81 5.14
C LEU A 313 6.97 10.12 5.93
N ALA A 314 6.08 11.09 5.73
CA ALA A 314 6.11 12.37 6.44
C ALA A 314 5.88 12.21 7.96
N ASN A 315 4.98 11.31 8.38
CA ASN A 315 4.68 11.03 9.78
C ASN A 315 5.85 10.36 10.51
N MET A 316 6.68 9.64 9.76
CA MET A 316 7.87 8.95 10.27
C MET A 316 9.13 9.82 10.26
N GLY A 317 8.99 11.13 10.03
CA GLY A 317 10.11 12.07 9.99
C GLY A 317 10.92 12.04 8.69
N GLY A 318 10.40 11.40 7.64
CA GLY A 318 10.96 11.43 6.30
C GLY A 318 10.71 12.75 5.56
N PRO A 319 11.27 12.91 4.35
CA PRO A 319 11.08 14.11 3.54
C PRO A 319 9.60 14.37 3.22
N ARG A 320 9.22 15.65 3.23
CA ARG A 320 7.83 16.12 2.97
C ARG A 320 7.63 16.66 1.55
N THR A 321 8.58 16.40 0.66
CA THR A 321 8.68 16.99 -0.69
C THR A 321 7.41 16.80 -1.53
N HIS A 322 6.76 15.65 -1.41
CA HIS A 322 5.62 15.25 -2.26
C HIS A 322 4.25 15.43 -1.58
N ILE A 323 4.19 16.01 -0.38
CA ILE A 323 2.92 16.27 0.32
C ILE A 323 1.93 17.09 -0.53
N PRO A 324 2.34 18.17 -1.23
CA PRO A 324 1.41 18.91 -2.09
C PRO A 324 0.77 18.05 -3.18
N GLN A 325 1.55 17.18 -3.82
CA GLN A 325 1.06 16.27 -4.87
C GLN A 325 0.18 15.16 -4.32
N ALA A 326 0.50 14.61 -3.14
CA ALA A 326 -0.36 13.66 -2.44
C ALA A 326 -1.72 14.30 -2.08
N GLU A 327 -1.73 15.56 -1.63
CA GLU A 327 -2.97 16.31 -1.38
C GLU A 327 -3.80 16.54 -2.65
N LEU A 328 -3.16 16.85 -3.79
CA LEU A 328 -3.84 16.96 -5.08
C LEU A 328 -4.48 15.63 -5.47
N SER A 329 -3.72 14.54 -5.36
CA SER A 329 -4.17 13.19 -5.68
C SER A 329 -5.35 12.76 -4.80
N ARG A 330 -5.23 12.94 -3.49
CA ARG A 330 -6.30 12.63 -2.52
C ARG A 330 -7.58 13.41 -2.82
N LYS A 331 -7.47 14.72 -3.11
CA LYS A 331 -8.63 15.57 -3.45
C LYS A 331 -9.24 15.21 -4.80
N ALA A 332 -8.43 14.79 -5.77
CA ALA A 332 -8.92 14.31 -7.05
C ALA A 332 -9.74 13.03 -6.86
N LEU A 333 -9.21 12.04 -6.14
CA LEU A 333 -9.89 10.77 -5.85
C LEU A 333 -11.24 10.96 -5.14
N SER A 334 -11.36 11.94 -4.24
CA SER A 334 -12.62 12.25 -3.54
C SER A 334 -13.46 13.36 -4.20
N SER A 335 -13.14 13.73 -5.43
CA SER A 335 -13.82 14.81 -6.14
C SER A 335 -15.22 14.43 -6.62
N THR A 336 -16.11 15.42 -6.73
CA THR A 336 -17.48 15.26 -7.24
C THR A 336 -17.70 16.10 -8.49
N ASN A 337 -18.56 15.60 -9.38
CA ASN A 337 -19.02 16.33 -10.55
C ASN A 337 -20.11 17.36 -10.19
N SER A 338 -20.60 18.11 -11.19
CA SER A 338 -21.63 19.14 -10.97
C SER A 338 -22.97 18.61 -10.42
N SER A 339 -23.22 17.31 -10.52
CA SER A 339 -24.38 16.63 -9.94
C SER A 339 -24.14 16.12 -8.52
N GLY A 340 -22.95 16.33 -7.96
CA GLY A 340 -22.55 15.84 -6.64
C GLY A 340 -22.16 14.36 -6.61
N ALA A 341 -22.13 13.67 -7.76
CA ALA A 341 -21.68 12.29 -7.84
C ALA A 341 -20.14 12.24 -7.88
N PHE A 342 -19.55 11.22 -7.26
CA PHE A 342 -18.10 11.02 -7.31
C PHE A 342 -17.60 10.82 -8.73
N VAL A 343 -16.43 11.40 -9.02
CA VAL A 343 -15.75 11.20 -10.30
C VAL A 343 -15.06 9.83 -10.33
N HIS A 344 -14.49 9.41 -9.20
CA HIS A 344 -13.67 8.21 -9.09
C HIS A 344 -14.28 7.10 -8.24
N PHE A 345 -15.59 7.17 -7.99
CA PHE A 345 -16.35 6.04 -7.44
C PHE A 345 -17.57 5.79 -8.30
N ASP A 346 -17.83 4.52 -8.62
CA ASP A 346 -19.07 4.12 -9.27
C ASP A 346 -20.29 4.32 -8.33
N ALA A 347 -21.49 4.12 -8.86
CA ALA A 347 -22.73 4.28 -8.09
C ALA A 347 -22.86 3.28 -6.92
N GLN A 348 -22.06 2.22 -6.90
CA GLN A 348 -22.03 1.20 -5.87
C GLN A 348 -20.93 1.46 -4.82
N GLY A 349 -20.06 2.44 -5.05
CA GLY A 349 -18.96 2.83 -4.16
C GLY A 349 -17.63 2.12 -4.44
N TRP A 350 -17.43 1.55 -5.63
CA TRP A 350 -16.13 1.03 -6.06
C TRP A 350 -15.27 2.12 -6.67
N LEU A 351 -14.00 2.17 -6.27
CA LEU A 351 -12.99 3.02 -6.88
C LEU A 351 -12.85 2.74 -8.38
N THR A 352 -12.71 3.79 -9.20
CA THR A 352 -12.56 3.70 -10.66
C THR A 352 -11.82 4.92 -11.23
N PRO A 353 -11.09 4.82 -12.35
CA PRO A 353 -10.59 3.58 -12.97
C PRO A 353 -9.53 2.89 -12.09
N VAL A 354 -9.47 1.57 -12.12
CA VAL A 354 -8.54 0.77 -11.31
C VAL A 354 -7.90 -0.32 -12.16
N VAL A 355 -6.69 -0.75 -11.79
CA VAL A 355 -6.06 -1.91 -12.41
C VAL A 355 -6.82 -3.22 -12.11
N ASN A 356 -6.78 -4.16 -13.06
CA ASN A 356 -7.13 -5.56 -12.82
C ASN A 356 -5.88 -6.33 -12.32
N PRO A 357 -5.80 -6.78 -11.06
CA PRO A 357 -4.60 -7.45 -10.53
C PRO A 357 -4.31 -8.79 -11.22
N ASP A 358 -5.32 -9.50 -11.73
CA ASP A 358 -5.14 -10.75 -12.48
C ASP A 358 -4.62 -10.53 -13.91
N SER A 359 -4.68 -9.29 -14.40
CA SER A 359 -4.26 -8.90 -15.74
C SER A 359 -3.84 -7.44 -15.72
N TYR A 360 -2.71 -7.16 -15.07
CA TYR A 360 -2.20 -5.82 -14.73
C TYR A 360 -2.11 -4.82 -15.89
N GLY A 361 -2.07 -5.27 -17.16
CA GLY A 361 -2.15 -4.41 -18.34
C GLY A 361 -3.55 -3.90 -18.69
N SER A 362 -4.59 -4.38 -18.01
CA SER A 362 -6.01 -4.10 -18.29
C SER A 362 -6.69 -3.37 -17.13
N GLU A 363 -7.64 -2.50 -17.49
CA GLU A 363 -8.49 -1.83 -16.51
C GLU A 363 -9.50 -2.84 -15.91
N GLY A 364 -9.60 -2.83 -14.58
CA GLY A 364 -10.55 -3.61 -13.80
C GLY A 364 -11.78 -2.80 -13.44
N SER A 365 -12.81 -3.47 -12.90
CA SER A 365 -14.08 -2.84 -12.54
C SER A 365 -14.39 -2.85 -11.04
N LYS A 366 -13.80 -3.76 -10.27
CA LYS A 366 -14.00 -3.90 -8.83
C LYS A 366 -12.69 -4.38 -8.23
N SER A 367 -12.02 -3.51 -7.49
CA SER A 367 -10.70 -3.76 -6.94
C SER A 367 -10.75 -3.71 -5.41
N PRO A 368 -10.74 -4.86 -4.72
CA PRO A 368 -10.64 -4.90 -3.27
C PRO A 368 -9.36 -4.20 -2.78
N GLU A 369 -8.22 -4.43 -3.42
CA GLU A 369 -6.98 -3.70 -3.12
C GLU A 369 -7.14 -2.18 -3.26
N GLY A 370 -7.80 -1.69 -4.30
CA GLY A 370 -8.08 -0.27 -4.50
C GLY A 370 -8.90 0.32 -3.35
N GLN A 371 -9.91 -0.42 -2.87
CA GLN A 371 -10.66 -0.01 -1.68
C GLN A 371 -9.78 0.03 -0.43
N ALA A 372 -8.92 -0.97 -0.23
CA ALA A 372 -7.99 -0.98 0.90
C ALA A 372 -7.03 0.23 0.85
N PHE A 373 -6.54 0.60 -0.34
CA PHE A 373 -5.65 1.75 -0.52
C PHE A 373 -6.33 3.08 -0.23
N VAL A 374 -7.62 3.23 -0.57
CA VAL A 374 -8.40 4.41 -0.17
C VAL A 374 -8.49 4.51 1.35
N LEU A 375 -8.74 3.41 2.06
CA LEU A 375 -8.79 3.39 3.52
C LEU A 375 -7.43 3.71 4.15
N GLN A 376 -6.35 3.12 3.62
CA GLN A 376 -4.98 3.39 4.07
C GLN A 376 -4.58 4.85 3.82
N MET A 377 -4.93 5.41 2.66
CA MET A 377 -4.72 6.83 2.34
C MET A 377 -5.49 7.72 3.32
N HIS A 378 -6.74 7.40 3.61
CA HIS A 378 -7.56 8.15 4.56
C HIS A 378 -6.95 8.12 5.97
N ALA A 379 -6.60 6.94 6.49
CA ALA A 379 -5.99 6.79 7.80
C ALA A 379 -4.63 7.52 7.90
N ALA A 380 -3.76 7.35 6.90
CA ALA A 380 -2.46 8.02 6.87
C ALA A 380 -2.59 9.55 6.81
N TRP A 381 -3.57 10.06 6.05
CA TRP A 381 -3.87 11.49 5.98
C TRP A 381 -4.40 12.03 7.30
N GLN A 382 -5.34 11.33 7.95
CA GLN A 382 -5.86 11.73 9.27
C GLN A 382 -4.72 11.83 10.31
N ASP A 383 -3.84 10.84 10.33
CA ASP A 383 -2.66 10.86 11.20
C ASP A 383 -1.73 12.04 10.90
N TRP A 384 -1.51 12.34 9.62
CA TRP A 384 -0.69 13.47 9.20
C TRP A 384 -1.29 14.82 9.60
N VAL A 385 -2.59 15.01 9.42
CA VAL A 385 -3.32 16.21 9.87
C VAL A 385 -3.21 16.35 11.39
N ALA A 386 -3.47 15.28 12.14
CA ALA A 386 -3.41 15.30 13.60
C ALA A 386 -2.00 15.64 14.12
N LEU A 387 -0.94 15.18 13.44
CA LEU A 387 0.44 15.56 13.77
C LEU A 387 0.72 17.05 13.45
N GLY A 388 0.16 17.58 12.36
CA GLY A 388 0.23 19.00 12.01
C GLY A 388 -0.47 19.91 13.04
N GLU A 389 -1.64 19.50 13.51
CA GLU A 389 -2.36 20.17 14.60
C GLU A 389 -1.57 20.11 15.91
N LYS A 390 -0.98 18.96 16.27
CA LYS A 390 -0.07 18.85 17.42
C LYS A 390 1.17 19.74 17.27
N GLY A 391 1.70 19.89 16.05
CA GLY A 391 2.81 20.79 15.70
C GLY A 391 2.48 22.28 15.91
N ALA A 392 1.22 22.68 15.74
CA ALA A 392 0.75 24.03 15.99
C ALA A 392 0.73 24.40 17.49
N PHE A 393 0.60 23.41 18.38
CA PHE A 393 0.64 23.61 19.83
C PHE A 393 2.05 23.45 20.43
N THR A 394 3.00 22.83 19.74
CA THR A 394 4.40 22.72 20.20
C THR A 394 5.28 23.93 19.86
N CYS A 395 4.81 24.87 19.04
CA CYS A 395 5.50 26.14 18.77
C CYS A 395 5.04 27.32 19.67
N ALA A 396 4.13 27.09 20.62
CA ALA A 396 3.63 28.13 21.53
C ALA A 396 4.31 28.15 22.91
N SER A 397 5.35 27.35 23.12
CA SER A 397 6.08 27.31 24.39
C SER A 397 7.57 26.97 24.19
N LEU A 398 8.33 27.93 23.66
CA LEU A 398 9.76 28.13 23.94
C LEU A 398 10.07 29.62 23.94
#